data_AF-A0A4D4MRE8-F1
#
_entry.id   AF-A0A4D4MRE8-F1
#
_cell.length_a   1.000
_cell.length_b   1.000
_cell.length_c   1.000
_cell.angle_alpha   90.00
_cell.angle_beta   90.00
_cell.angle_gamma   90.00
#
_symmetry.space_group_name_H-M   'P 1'
#
loop_
_entity.id
_entity.type
_entity.pdbx_description
1 polymer ?
#
loop_
_entity_poly.entity_id
_entity_poly.type
_entity_poly.pdbx_seq_one_letter_code
_entity_poly.pdbx_strand_id
1 'polypeptide(L)' 'MAASAAPKTEVDTADYVTYAPAGSTCADCKQTINRLEPCRRSCIERRSGPPAAIYRHFECPR' A
#
# COMPACT_ATOMS: atom_id res chain seq x y z
N MET A 1 -8.59 13.29 -38.02
CA MET A 1 -7.66 13.30 -36.87
C MET A 1 -8.14 12.23 -35.90
N ALA A 2 -7.52 11.04 -35.91
CA ALA A 2 -7.89 9.95 -35.01
C ALA A 2 -7.04 10.08 -33.73
N ALA A 3 -7.69 10.33 -32.60
CA ALA A 3 -7.04 10.31 -31.31
C ALA A 3 -6.64 8.86 -30.98
N SER A 4 -5.34 8.59 -30.96
CA SER A 4 -4.80 7.34 -30.43
C SER A 4 -5.16 7.27 -28.95
N ALA A 5 -6.21 6.53 -28.62
CA ALA A 5 -6.49 6.11 -27.26
C ALA A 5 -5.38 5.15 -26.85
N ALA A 6 -4.34 5.67 -26.20
CA ALA A 6 -3.39 4.83 -25.49
C ALA A 6 -4.20 3.90 -24.58
N PRO A 7 -3.92 2.58 -24.55
CA PRO A 7 -4.56 1.73 -23.57
C PRO A 7 -4.20 2.33 -22.21
N LYS A 8 -5.20 2.88 -21.51
CA LYS A 8 -5.07 3.11 -20.08
C LYS A 8 -4.66 1.76 -19.54
N THR A 9 -3.41 1.61 -19.12
CA THR A 9 -3.01 0.47 -18.35
C THR A 9 -3.80 0.62 -17.06
N GLU A 10 -4.97 -0.01 -17.04
CA GLU A 10 -5.67 -0.34 -15.83
C GLU A 10 -4.75 -1.35 -15.15
N VAL A 11 -3.69 -0.83 -14.52
CA VAL A 11 -3.02 -1.56 -13.46
C VAL A 11 -4.14 -1.80 -12.48
N ASP A 12 -4.69 -3.00 -12.56
CA ASP A 12 -5.44 -3.60 -11.49
C ASP A 12 -4.47 -3.54 -10.30
N THR A 13 -4.57 -2.48 -9.50
CA THR A 13 -3.79 -2.30 -8.26
C THR A 13 -4.19 -3.34 -7.22
N ALA A 14 -4.80 -4.46 -7.64
CA ALA A 14 -4.89 -5.65 -6.85
C ALA A 14 -3.47 -6.11 -6.53
N ASP A 15 -3.14 -5.95 -5.25
CA ASP A 15 -2.53 -7.05 -4.53
C ASP A 15 -1.17 -7.55 -5.05
N TYR A 16 -0.22 -6.64 -5.30
CA TYR A 16 1.14 -7.03 -4.95
C TYR A 16 1.19 -7.20 -3.43
N VAL A 17 1.09 -8.46 -2.99
CA VAL A 17 1.37 -8.83 -1.61
C VAL A 17 2.73 -8.27 -1.26
N THR A 18 2.75 -7.32 -0.32
CA THR A 18 3.99 -6.77 0.19
C THR A 18 4.19 -7.24 1.61
N TYR A 19 5.44 -7.25 2.07
CA TYR A 19 5.78 -7.63 3.42
C TYR A 19 6.29 -6.41 4.16
N ALA A 20 5.79 -6.23 5.38
CA ALA A 20 6.23 -5.12 6.20
C ALA A 20 7.63 -5.42 6.76
N PRO A 21 8.53 -4.41 6.85
CA PRO A 21 9.79 -4.58 7.55
C PRO A 21 9.54 -4.93 9.02
N ALA A 22 10.49 -5.64 9.64
CA ALA A 22 10.36 -6.09 11.03
C ALA A 22 10.05 -4.91 11.96
N GLY A 23 9.05 -5.08 12.84
CA GLY A 23 8.61 -4.04 13.77
C GLY A 23 7.64 -3.01 13.17
N SER A 24 7.20 -3.19 11.92
CA SER A 24 6.15 -2.34 11.36
C SER A 24 4.80 -2.58 12.03
N THR A 25 4.03 -1.51 12.16
CA THR A 25 2.71 -1.53 12.79
C THR A 25 1.63 -1.25 11.76
N CYS A 26 0.53 -2.01 11.83
CA CYS A 26 -0.65 -1.76 11.04
C CYS A 26 -1.26 -0.40 11.43
N ALA A 27 -1.43 0.49 10.46
CA ALA A 27 -2.00 1.82 10.69
C ALA A 27 -3.48 1.78 11.14
N ASP A 28 -4.18 0.67 10.86
CA ASP A 28 -5.60 0.47 11.16
C ASP A 28 -5.82 -0.07 12.58
N CYS A 29 -5.38 -1.31 12.84
CA CYS A 29 -5.57 -1.96 14.15
C CYS A 29 -4.49 -1.61 15.19
N LYS A 30 -3.43 -0.89 14.79
CA LYS A 30 -2.27 -0.55 15.64
C LYS A 30 -1.51 -1.76 16.20
N GLN A 31 -1.74 -2.95 15.68
CA GLN A 31 -0.97 -4.16 16.02
C GLN A 31 0.25 -4.29 15.11
N THR A 32 1.30 -4.92 15.63
CA THR A 32 2.51 -5.24 14.86
C THR A 32 2.16 -6.23 13.74
N ILE A 33 2.65 -5.95 12.53
CA ILE A 33 2.57 -6.88 11.40
C ILE A 33 3.70 -7.89 11.58
N ASN A 34 3.38 -9.17 11.72
CA ASN A 34 4.39 -10.19 11.91
C ASN A 34 5.24 -10.37 10.64
N ARG A 35 6.42 -10.96 10.85
CA ARG A 35 7.36 -11.25 9.77
C ARG A 35 6.71 -12.26 8.81
N LEU A 36 6.72 -11.94 7.52
CA LEU A 36 6.07 -12.71 6.45
C LEU A 36 4.54 -12.68 6.46
N GLU A 37 3.90 -11.82 7.27
CA GLU A 37 2.48 -11.57 7.08
C GLU A 37 2.26 -10.70 5.84
N PRO A 38 1.37 -11.13 4.92
CA PRO A 38 1.02 -10.31 3.78
C PRO A 38 0.38 -9.02 4.29
N CYS A 39 0.83 -7.89 3.76
CA CYS A 39 0.27 -6.59 4.09
C CYS A 39 0.11 -5.72 2.85
N ARG A 40 -0.71 -4.69 2.99
CA ARG A 40 -0.89 -3.62 2.01
C ARG A 40 0.02 -2.47 2.42
N ARG A 41 0.83 -2.01 1.47
CA ARG A 41 1.63 -0.79 1.61
C ARG A 41 0.95 0.32 0.84
N SER A 42 0.72 1.44 1.51
CA SER A 42 0.31 2.69 0.86
C SER A 42 1.32 3.77 1.22
N CYS A 43 1.43 4.79 0.39
CA CYS A 43 2.21 5.98 0.72
C CYS A 43 1.26 7.10 1.12
N ILE A 44 1.58 7.79 2.22
CA ILE A 44 0.90 9.01 2.61
C ILE A 44 1.83 10.18 2.36
N GLU A 45 1.34 11.19 1.67
CA GLU A 45 2.04 12.46 1.57
C GLU A 45 2.01 13.14 2.94
N ARG A 46 3.15 13.67 3.35
CA ARG A 46 3.27 14.40 4.62
C ARG A 46 3.28 15.88 4.29
N ARG A 47 2.59 16.68 5.12
CA ARG A 47 2.56 18.14 5.00
C ARG A 47 3.95 18.78 5.01
N SER A 48 4.93 18.12 5.63
CA SER A 48 6.33 18.50 5.56
C SER A 48 7.21 17.24 5.62
N GLY A 49 8.21 17.19 4.75
CA GLY A 49 9.16 16.08 4.64
C GLY A 49 8.77 15.02 3.60
N PRO A 50 9.57 13.95 3.49
CA PRO A 50 9.34 12.89 2.51
C PRO A 50 8.04 12.12 2.79
N PRO A 51 7.40 11.56 1.74
CA PRO A 51 6.21 10.72 1.90
C PRO A 51 6.52 9.51 2.79
N ALA A 52 5.58 9.17 3.68
CA ALA A 52 5.73 8.04 4.59
C ALA A 52 5.02 6.80 4.01
N ALA A 53 5.67 5.66 4.09
CA ALA A 53 5.01 4.38 3.84
C ALA A 53 4.18 3.98 5.07
N ILE A 54 2.92 3.66 4.85
CA ILE A 54 2.04 3.03 5.83
C ILE A 54 1.80 1.59 5.43
N TYR A 55 1.78 0.71 6.43
CA TYR A 55 1.49 -0.71 6.26
C TYR A 55 0.17 -1.03 6.94
N ARG A 56 -0.65 -1.89 6.32
CA ARG A 56 -1.94 -2.34 6.85
C ARG A 56 -2.10 -3.84 6.58
N HIS A 57 -2.71 -4.58 7.50
CA HIS A 57 -3.05 -5.98 7.23
C HIS A 57 -4.06 -6.07 6.06
N PHE A 58 -4.01 -7.16 5.29
CA PHE A 58 -5.02 -7.43 4.27
C PHE A 58 -6.41 -7.65 4.88
N GLU A 59 -6.44 -8.27 6.06
CA GLU A 59 -7.67 -8.63 6.78
C GLU A 59 -8.25 -7.47 7.60
N CYS A 60 -7.50 -6.38 7.78
CA CYS A 60 -8.05 -5.21 8.48
C CYS A 60 -9.12 -4.53 7.61
N PRO A 61 -10.31 -4.23 8.18
CA PRO A 61 -11.31 -3.41 7.50
C PRO A 61 -10.75 -2.00 7.25
N ARG A 62 -11.17 -1.39 6.15
CA ARG A 62 -10.79 -0.02 5.75
C ARG A 62 -11.65 1.03 6.42
#